data_AF-A0A0E3WY60-F1
#
_entry.id   AF-A0A0E3WY60-F1
#
_cell.length_a   1.000
_cell.length_b   1.000
_cell.length_c   1.000
_cell.angle_alpha   90.00
_cell.angle_beta   90.00
_cell.angle_gamma   90.00
#
_symmetry.space_group_name_H-M   'P 1'
#
loop_
_entity.id
_entity.type
_entity.pdbx_description
1 polymer ?
#
loop_
_entity_poly.entity_id
_entity_poly.type
_entity_poly.pdbx_seq_one_letter_code
_entity_poly.pdbx_strand_id
1 'polypeptide(L)' 'MKNFIVKGKFKAGNSWEKFTKQIESQNEKNATDKVYSVFGSKHGIKRSQIQIESIAEE' A
#
# COMPACT_ATOMS: atom_id res chain seq x y z
N MET A 1 -13.92 7.09 10.69
CA MET A 1 -12.85 6.44 9.91
C MET A 1 -13.47 5.93 8.62
N LYS A 2 -12.69 5.85 7.55
CA LYS A 2 -13.16 5.46 6.21
C LYS A 2 -12.30 4.29 5.71
N ASN A 3 -12.89 3.43 4.89
CA ASN A 3 -12.16 2.35 4.24
C ASN A 3 -11.61 2.82 2.90
N PHE A 4 -10.35 2.47 2.64
CA PHE A 4 -9.69 2.77 1.38
C PHE A 4 -9.17 1.49 0.77
N ILE A 5 -9.46 1.29 -0.51
CA ILE A 5 -8.89 0.24 -1.33
C ILE A 5 -7.66 0.82 -2.03
N VAL A 6 -6.48 0.40 -1.60
CA VAL A 6 -5.21 0.77 -2.23
C VAL A 6 -4.78 -0.36 -3.15
N LYS A 7 -4.54 -0.02 -4.42
CA LYS A 7 -4.01 -0.92 -5.44
C LYS A 7 -2.66 -0.43 -5.91
N GLY A 8 -1.76 -1.36 -6.13
CA GLY A 8 -0.44 -1.04 -6.63
C GLY A 8 0.37 -2.29 -6.89
N LYS A 9 1.68 -2.12 -6.88
CA LYS A 9 2.66 -3.18 -7.05
C LYS A 9 3.83 -3.00 -6.11
N PHE A 10 4.41 -4.10 -5.67
CA PHE A 10 5.63 -4.10 -4.87
C PHE A 10 6.67 -5.00 -5.52
N LYS A 11 7.94 -4.75 -5.21
CA LYS A 11 9.06 -5.53 -5.74
C LYS A 11 9.31 -6.74 -4.85
N ALA A 12 8.97 -7.93 -5.34
CA ALA A 12 9.25 -9.22 -4.73
C ALA A 12 10.52 -9.80 -5.38
N GLY A 13 11.67 -9.58 -4.76
CA GLY A 13 12.96 -9.98 -5.33
C GLY A 13 13.24 -9.28 -6.67
N ASN A 14 13.23 -10.05 -7.76
CA ASN A 14 13.46 -9.56 -9.13
C ASN A 14 12.19 -9.18 -9.89
N SER A 15 11.01 -9.51 -9.36
CA SER A 15 9.73 -9.32 -10.03
C SER A 15 8.90 -8.22 -9.37
N TRP A 16 7.98 -7.63 -10.13
CA TRP A 16 6.94 -6.73 -9.60
C TRP A 16 5.64 -7.51 -9.47
N GLU A 17 5.09 -7.55 -8.27
CA GLU A 17 3.82 -8.21 -7.97
C GLU A 17 2.75 -7.18 -7.62
N LYS A 18 1.54 -7.38 -8.13
CA LYS A 18 0.41 -6.51 -7.84
C LYS A 18 -0.16 -6.82 -6.46
N PHE A 19 -0.61 -5.80 -5.75
CA PHE A 19 -1.33 -5.94 -4.50
C PHE A 19 -2.61 -5.11 -4.52
N THR A 20 -3.60 -5.60 -3.78
CA THR A 20 -4.79 -4.84 -3.40
C THR A 20 -4.94 -4.96 -1.90
N LYS A 21 -5.11 -3.84 -1.21
CA LYS A 21 -5.24 -3.82 0.25
C LYS A 21 -6.33 -2.86 0.68
N GLN A 22 -7.24 -3.34 1.52
CA GLN A 22 -8.17 -2.51 2.26
C GLN A 22 -7.47 -1.97 3.51
N ILE A 23 -7.50 -0.66 3.69
CA ILE A 23 -6.90 0.05 4.81
C ILE A 23 -7.92 1.05 5.36
N GLU A 24 -8.21 0.91 6.65
CA GLU A 24 -9.01 1.90 7.36
C GLU A 24 -8.15 3.11 7.72
N SER A 25 -8.58 4.31 7.33
CA SER A 25 -7.83 5.54 7.53
C SER A 25 -8.73 6.76 7.67
N GLN A 26 -8.13 7.91 7.99
CA GLN A 26 -8.84 9.19 8.07
C GLN A 26 -8.90 9.90 6.70
N ASN A 27 -7.88 9.69 5.86
CA ASN A 27 -7.77 10.28 4.52
C ASN A 27 -6.84 9.43 3.64
N GLU A 28 -6.82 9.69 2.34
CA GLU A 28 -6.01 8.97 1.34
C GLU A 28 -4.51 9.01 1.63
N LYS A 29 -3.99 10.15 2.11
CA LYS A 29 -2.58 10.32 2.45
C LYS A 29 -2.17 9.40 3.60
N ASN A 30 -2.99 9.34 4.65
CA ASN A 30 -2.76 8.48 5.79
C ASN A 30 -2.97 7.00 5.41
N ALA A 31 -3.90 6.68 4.49
CA ALA A 31 -4.03 5.33 3.94
C ALA A 31 -2.75 4.88 3.21
N THR A 32 -2.15 5.78 2.44
CA THR A 32 -0.86 5.55 1.75
C THR A 32 0.27 5.29 2.73
N ASP A 33 0.45 6.15 3.74
CA ASP A 33 1.48 5.96 4.76
C ASP A 33 1.30 4.67 5.56
N LYS A 34 0.04 4.28 5.85
CA LYS A 34 -0.27 2.99 6.45
C LYS A 34 0.15 1.83 5.56
N VAL A 35 -0.13 1.87 4.25
CA VAL A 35 0.33 0.84 3.31
C VAL A 35 1.84 0.69 3.39
N TYR A 36 2.60 1.78 3.26
CA TYR A 36 4.06 1.74 3.35
C TYR A 36 4.54 1.15 4.68
N SER A 37 3.91 1.52 5.78
CA SER A 37 4.27 1.02 7.12
C SER A 37 3.96 -0.47 7.29
N VAL A 38 2.84 -0.95 6.74
CA VAL A 38 2.46 -2.37 6.80
C VAL A 38 3.42 -3.23 5.97
N PHE A 39 3.75 -2.81 4.75
CA PHE A 39 4.72 -3.53 3.92
C PHE A 39 6.14 -3.50 4.51
N GLY A 40 6.55 -2.38 5.08
CA GLY A 40 7.84 -2.27 5.77
C GLY A 40 7.93 -3.16 7.01
N SER A 41 6.90 -3.14 7.88
CA SER A 41 6.91 -3.90 9.13
C SER A 41 6.75 -5.41 8.96
N LYS A 42 5.85 -5.85 8.07
CA LYS A 42 5.57 -7.30 7.89
C LYS A 42 6.50 -7.99 6.91
N HIS A 43 6.98 -7.27 5.89
CA HIS A 43 7.70 -7.87 4.77
C HIS A 43 9.10 -7.28 4.57
N GLY A 44 9.49 -6.27 5.34
CA GLY A 44 10.81 -5.62 5.20
C GLY A 44 10.98 -4.87 3.87
N ILE A 45 9.89 -4.54 3.18
CA ILE A 45 9.93 -3.93 1.85
C ILE A 45 10.15 -2.42 2.00
N LYS A 46 11.13 -1.88 1.27
CA LYS A 46 11.41 -0.43 1.27
C LYS A 46 10.33 0.34 0.51
N ARG A 47 10.09 1.60 0.89
CA ARG A 47 9.13 2.49 0.19
C ARG A 47 9.44 2.64 -1.30
N SER A 48 10.73 2.66 -1.68
CA SER A 48 11.16 2.71 -3.07
C SER A 48 10.82 1.46 -3.89
N GLN A 49 10.48 0.34 -3.22
CA GLN A 49 10.08 -0.92 -3.81
C GLN A 49 8.56 -1.07 -3.88
N ILE A 50 7.80 -0.01 -3.63
CA ILE A 50 6.33 -0.02 -3.64
C ILE A 50 5.86 1.12 -4.55
N GLN A 51 5.08 0.78 -5.57
CA GLN A 51 4.39 1.73 -6.44
C GLN A 51 2.89 1.60 -6.20
N ILE A 52 2.26 2.68 -5.76
CA ILE A 52 0.81 2.76 -5.61
C ILE A 52 0.24 3.29 -6.93
N GLU A 53 -0.71 2.56 -7.51
CA GLU A 53 -1.34 2.89 -8.80
C GLU A 53 -2.67 3.61 -8.61
N SER A 54 -3.46 3.21 -7.61
CA SER A 54 -4.73 3.88 -7.31
C SER A 54 -5.11 3.72 -5.84
N ILE A 55 -5.86 4.70 -5.36
CA ILE A 55 -6.49 4.71 -4.04
C ILE A 55 -7.94 5.08 -4.28
N ALA A 56 -8.86 4.25 -3.82
CA ALA A 56 -10.29 4.51 -3.89
C ALA A 56 -10.85 4.44 -2.46
N GLU A 57 -11.73 5.39 -2.11
CA GLU A 57 -12.57 5.28 -0.93
C GLU A 57 -13.68 4.25 -1.21
N GLU A 58 -13.96 3.39 -0.23
CA GLU A 58 -15.07 2.43 -0.25
C GLU A 58 -16.35 3.06 0.30
#